data_AF-A0A960AX10-F1
#
_entry.id   AF-A0A960AX10-F1
#
_cell.length_a   1.000
_cell.length_b   1.000
_cell.length_c   1.000
_cell.angle_alpha   90.00
_cell.angle_beta   90.00
_cell.angle_gamma   90.00
#
_symmetry.space_group_name_H-M   'P 1'
#
loop_
_entity.id
_entity.type
_entity.pdbx_description
1 polymer ?
#
loop_
_entity_poly.entity_id
_entity_poly.type
_entity_poly.pdbx_seq_one_letter_code
_entity_poly.pdbx_strand_id
1 'polypeptide(L)'
;GGLYGDGSPFSLNGPRLHEFLQEMDREVFARRDAELLTVGETPGVSVEQARLLTDQANRELDMVFQFEHMELDHGLTKWDHRPLNLVELKTNLAKWQYGLAEVGWNSLYWNNHDQPRIVSRYGDDEAYWYESATLLATVLHLHKGTPYVYQGEELGMTNYPFDDIDDYRDVETLNHFHEAVYQQRIPAETVLPALQIVSRDNARTPVQWDDSPGAGFSCGLSLL
;
A
#
# COMPACT_ATOMS: atom_id res chain seq x y z
N GLY A 1 -11.59 -11.37 9.37
CA GLY A 1 -11.17 -11.95 10.66
C GLY A 1 -10.57 -13.31 10.43
N GLY A 2 -9.38 -13.57 10.99
CA GLY A 2 -8.69 -14.86 10.85
C GLY A 2 -9.06 -15.86 11.95
N LEU A 3 -8.29 -16.95 12.05
CA LEU A 3 -8.41 -18.02 13.06
C LEU A 3 -8.54 -17.50 14.51
N TYR A 4 -8.00 -16.31 14.79
CA TYR A 4 -7.92 -15.72 16.13
C TYR A 4 -8.87 -14.53 16.35
N GLY A 5 -9.81 -14.28 15.43
CA GLY A 5 -10.76 -13.17 15.51
C GLY A 5 -10.27 -11.88 14.82
N ASP A 6 -11.06 -10.82 14.96
CA ASP A 6 -10.77 -9.50 14.40
C ASP A 6 -10.80 -8.44 15.52
N GLY A 7 -9.62 -7.91 15.85
CA GLY A 7 -9.46 -6.87 16.87
C GLY A 7 -9.70 -5.45 16.35
N SER A 8 -9.88 -5.29 15.04
CA SER A 8 -10.01 -3.99 14.38
C SER A 8 -11.15 -3.14 14.95
N PRO A 9 -12.36 -3.68 15.22
CA PRO A 9 -13.47 -2.89 15.76
C PRO A 9 -13.22 -2.27 17.14
N PHE A 10 -12.22 -2.76 17.88
CA PHE A 10 -11.91 -2.31 19.24
C PHE A 10 -10.70 -1.38 19.31
N SER A 11 -9.93 -1.26 18.22
CA SER A 11 -8.63 -0.58 18.21
C SER A 11 -8.47 0.44 17.09
N LEU A 12 -9.01 0.18 15.89
CA LEU A 12 -8.98 1.15 14.80
C LEU A 12 -9.84 2.35 15.15
N ASN A 13 -9.28 3.56 14.98
CA ASN A 13 -9.97 4.82 15.24
C ASN A 13 -10.61 4.88 16.64
N GLY A 14 -9.86 4.40 17.66
CA GLY A 14 -10.32 4.33 19.04
C GLY A 14 -10.78 5.69 19.61
N PRO A 15 -11.54 5.69 20.73
CA PRO A 15 -12.29 6.85 21.20
C PRO A 15 -11.42 8.05 21.65
N ARG A 16 -10.11 7.85 21.84
CA ARG A 16 -9.15 8.89 22.26
C ARG A 16 -8.12 9.22 21.18
N LEU A 17 -8.30 8.76 19.94
CA LEU A 17 -7.35 8.98 18.85
C LEU A 17 -7.07 10.48 18.65
N HIS A 18 -8.12 11.27 18.45
CA HIS A 18 -8.02 12.73 18.26
C HIS A 18 -7.35 13.42 19.45
N GLU A 19 -7.71 13.04 20.68
CA GLU A 19 -7.09 13.59 21.90
C GLU A 19 -5.56 13.37 21.89
N PHE A 20 -5.10 12.18 21.53
CA PHE A 20 -3.68 11.86 21.49
C PHE A 20 -2.94 12.52 20.34
N LEU A 21 -3.56 12.66 19.16
CA LEU A 21 -2.94 13.37 18.03
C LEU A 21 -2.80 14.87 18.31
N GLN A 22 -3.82 15.49 18.91
CA GLN A 22 -3.77 16.90 19.33
C GLN A 22 -2.76 17.13 20.47
N GLU A 23 -2.60 16.16 21.37
CA GLU A 23 -1.52 16.18 22.35
C GLU A 23 -0.15 16.10 21.66
N MET A 24 0.03 15.21 20.68
CA MET A 24 1.28 15.08 19.92
C MET A 24 1.63 16.36 19.16
N ASP A 25 0.66 17.01 18.51
CA ASP A 25 0.87 18.31 17.86
C ASP A 25 1.36 19.36 18.86
N ARG A 26 0.61 19.53 19.97
CA ARG A 26 0.91 20.56 20.99
C ARG A 26 2.26 20.36 21.67
N GLU A 27 2.63 19.12 21.95
CA GLU A 27 3.86 18.81 22.69
C GLU A 27 5.08 18.65 21.78
N VAL A 28 4.89 18.32 20.49
CA VAL A 28 5.99 18.02 19.56
C VAL A 28 5.96 18.90 18.32
N PHE A 29 4.97 18.73 17.43
CA PHE A 29 5.03 19.32 16.08
C PHE A 29 5.00 20.84 16.09
N ALA A 30 4.07 21.43 16.84
CA ALA A 30 3.89 22.88 16.94
C ALA A 30 5.04 23.62 17.65
N ARG A 31 5.98 22.89 18.27
CA ARG A 31 7.12 23.47 18.99
C ARG A 31 8.41 23.46 18.18
N ARG A 32 8.39 22.91 16.96
CA ARG A 32 9.57 22.85 16.10
C ARG A 32 9.75 24.18 15.37
N ASP A 33 11.00 24.62 15.26
CA ASP A 33 11.39 25.79 14.45
C ASP A 33 11.42 25.48 12.92
N ALA A 34 10.86 24.34 12.51
CA ALA A 34 10.79 23.89 11.13
C ALA A 34 9.35 23.52 10.79
N GLU A 35 8.92 23.85 9.57
CA GLU A 35 7.68 23.32 9.01
C GLU A 35 7.84 21.81 8.79
N LEU A 36 6.99 21.04 9.46
CA LEU A 36 6.91 19.60 9.31
C LEU A 36 5.70 19.26 8.46
N LEU A 37 5.83 18.20 7.66
CA LEU A 37 4.69 17.53 7.04
C LEU A 37 4.42 16.23 7.80
N THR A 38 3.20 16.07 8.29
CA THR A 38 2.75 14.92 9.08
C THR A 38 1.75 14.10 8.28
N VAL A 39 2.06 12.81 8.11
CA VAL A 39 1.23 11.88 7.34
C VAL A 39 0.94 10.65 8.18
N GLY A 40 -0.34 10.34 8.37
CA GLY A 40 -0.76 9.13 9.09
C GLY A 40 -1.03 7.98 8.15
N GLU A 41 -0.50 6.79 8.44
CA GLU A 41 -0.95 5.55 7.81
C GLU A 41 -2.19 5.03 8.55
N THR A 42 -3.36 5.04 7.90
CA THR A 42 -4.64 4.80 8.58
C THR A 42 -5.49 3.74 7.88
N PRO A 43 -5.17 2.45 8.07
CA PRO A 43 -5.99 1.35 7.54
C PRO A 43 -7.46 1.45 8.00
N GLY A 44 -8.39 1.25 7.07
CA GLY A 44 -9.84 1.28 7.34
C GLY A 44 -10.42 2.67 7.64
N VAL A 45 -9.68 3.76 7.40
CA VAL A 45 -10.18 5.13 7.59
C VAL A 45 -11.28 5.46 6.57
N SER A 46 -12.38 6.04 7.04
CA SER A 46 -13.42 6.59 6.15
C SER A 46 -13.05 8.01 5.69
N VAL A 47 -13.72 8.50 4.65
CA VAL A 47 -13.56 9.89 4.20
C VAL A 47 -13.87 10.88 5.33
N GLU A 48 -14.94 10.65 6.10
CA GLU A 48 -15.34 11.51 7.22
C GLU A 48 -14.28 11.53 8.32
N GLN A 49 -13.69 10.38 8.64
CA GLN A 49 -12.59 10.29 9.62
C GLN A 49 -11.34 11.00 9.10
N ALA A 50 -10.97 10.78 7.83
CA ALA A 50 -9.84 11.45 7.20
C ALA A 50 -10.01 12.97 7.20
N ARG A 51 -11.22 13.48 6.95
CA ARG A 51 -11.51 14.92 7.07
C ARG A 51 -11.23 15.45 8.46
N LEU A 52 -11.64 14.74 9.51
CA LEU A 52 -11.36 15.15 10.89
C LEU A 52 -9.85 15.12 11.18
N LEU A 53 -9.17 14.04 10.80
CA LEU A 53 -7.73 13.86 11.03
C LEU A 53 -6.87 14.89 10.31
N THR A 54 -7.35 15.42 9.18
CA THR A 54 -6.58 16.28 8.27
C THR A 54 -7.10 17.71 8.15
N ASP A 55 -8.15 18.05 8.92
CA ASP A 55 -8.59 19.44 9.03
C ASP A 55 -7.54 20.23 9.84
N GLN A 56 -6.96 21.25 9.21
CA GLN A 56 -5.99 22.13 9.85
C GLN A 56 -6.55 22.78 11.14
N ALA A 57 -7.88 22.97 11.24
CA ALA A 57 -8.51 23.49 12.44
C ALA A 57 -8.40 22.53 13.64
N ASN A 58 -8.32 21.22 13.40
CA ASN A 58 -8.20 20.21 14.46
C ASN A 58 -6.77 20.05 14.97
N ARG A 59 -5.77 20.51 14.21
CA ARG A 59 -4.34 20.44 14.58
C ARG A 59 -3.90 19.01 14.93
N GLU A 60 -4.11 18.10 13.98
CA GLU A 60 -3.76 16.69 14.12
C GLU A 60 -2.70 16.29 13.10
N LEU A 61 -3.10 15.92 11.88
CA LEU A 61 -2.20 15.52 10.80
C LEU A 61 -2.45 16.40 9.56
N ASP A 62 -1.48 16.44 8.64
CA ASP A 62 -1.64 17.18 7.37
C ASP A 62 -2.35 16.35 6.30
N MET A 63 -2.10 15.03 6.28
CA MET A 63 -2.75 14.09 5.35
C MET A 63 -2.74 12.66 5.91
N VAL A 64 -3.48 11.75 5.26
CA VAL A 64 -3.53 10.34 5.65
C VAL A 64 -3.48 9.39 4.44
N PHE A 65 -2.73 8.29 4.57
CA PHE A 65 -2.81 7.15 3.66
C PHE A 65 -4.01 6.28 4.00
N GLN A 66 -4.99 6.31 3.10
CA GLN A 66 -6.09 5.34 3.03
C GLN A 66 -5.75 4.17 2.11
N PHE A 67 -6.39 3.02 2.33
CA PHE A 67 -6.09 1.77 1.63
C PHE A 67 -7.25 1.23 0.80
N GLU A 68 -8.39 1.90 0.73
CA GLU A 68 -9.57 1.35 0.04
C GLU A 68 -9.30 1.02 -1.43
N HIS A 69 -8.56 1.87 -2.15
CA HIS A 69 -8.17 1.62 -3.55
C HIS A 69 -7.17 0.46 -3.71
N MET A 70 -6.47 0.08 -2.64
CA MET A 70 -5.59 -1.09 -2.54
C MET A 70 -6.33 -2.37 -2.15
N GLU A 71 -7.62 -2.29 -1.85
CA GLU A 71 -8.43 -3.44 -1.43
C GLU A 71 -9.46 -3.85 -2.50
N LEU A 72 -9.54 -3.13 -3.62
CA LEU A 72 -10.58 -3.34 -4.64
C LEU A 72 -10.46 -4.66 -5.38
N ASP A 73 -9.25 -5.19 -5.51
CA ASP A 73 -8.92 -6.48 -6.12
C ASP A 73 -8.81 -7.61 -5.08
N HIS A 74 -9.21 -7.36 -3.82
CA HIS A 74 -9.36 -8.41 -2.81
C HIS A 74 -10.76 -9.06 -2.91
N GLY A 75 -10.81 -10.37 -2.74
CA GLY A 75 -11.99 -11.17 -2.52
C GLY A 75 -12.34 -11.21 -1.04
N LEU A 76 -12.48 -12.41 -0.46
CA LEU A 76 -12.76 -12.53 0.98
C LEU A 76 -11.58 -12.12 1.86
N THR A 77 -10.37 -12.27 1.35
CA THR A 77 -9.11 -11.87 1.99
C THR A 77 -8.18 -11.32 0.92
N LYS A 78 -7.08 -10.67 1.32
CA LYS A 78 -6.05 -10.23 0.36
C LYS A 78 -5.41 -11.38 -0.43
N TRP A 79 -5.46 -12.60 0.10
CA TRP A 79 -4.93 -13.81 -0.54
C TRP A 79 -5.88 -14.40 -1.58
N ASP A 80 -7.11 -13.90 -1.65
CA ASP A 80 -8.11 -14.26 -2.65
C ASP A 80 -8.21 -13.11 -3.65
N HIS A 81 -7.30 -13.08 -4.63
CA HIS A 81 -7.25 -11.98 -5.60
C HIS A 81 -8.33 -12.13 -6.68
N ARG A 82 -8.96 -11.01 -7.04
CA ARG A 82 -9.93 -10.91 -8.15
C ARG A 82 -9.48 -9.83 -9.14
N PRO A 83 -9.82 -9.95 -10.44
CA PRO A 83 -9.47 -8.92 -11.41
C PRO A 83 -9.98 -7.53 -11.01
N LEU A 84 -9.16 -6.50 -11.26
CA LEU A 84 -9.54 -5.12 -11.00
C LEU A 84 -10.79 -4.73 -11.80
N ASN A 85 -11.79 -4.21 -11.09
CA ASN A 85 -12.90 -3.50 -11.72
C ASN A 85 -12.55 -2.02 -11.90
N LEU A 86 -12.29 -1.60 -13.14
CA LEU A 86 -11.90 -0.22 -13.46
C LEU A 86 -12.95 0.81 -13.02
N VAL A 87 -14.24 0.47 -13.04
CA VAL A 87 -15.30 1.38 -12.58
C VAL A 87 -15.26 1.55 -11.06
N GLU A 88 -15.00 0.47 -10.32
CA GLU A 88 -14.81 0.53 -8.87
C GLU A 88 -13.60 1.40 -8.51
N LEU A 89 -12.47 1.25 -9.22
CA LEU A 89 -11.29 2.09 -9.02
C LEU A 89 -11.60 3.57 -9.23
N LYS A 90 -12.19 3.93 -10.38
CA LYS A 90 -12.55 5.33 -10.68
C LYS A 90 -13.52 5.90 -9.66
N THR A 91 -14.50 5.10 -9.23
CA THR A 91 -15.48 5.50 -8.22
C THR A 91 -14.81 5.74 -6.87
N ASN A 92 -13.87 4.88 -6.48
CA ASN A 92 -13.12 5.03 -5.24
C ASN A 92 -12.25 6.29 -5.25
N LEU A 93 -11.42 6.48 -6.29
CA LEU A 93 -10.57 7.67 -6.42
C LEU A 93 -11.40 8.96 -6.42
N ALA A 94 -12.52 8.98 -7.17
CA ALA A 94 -13.43 10.12 -7.19
C ALA A 94 -14.04 10.41 -5.81
N LYS A 95 -14.44 9.37 -5.06
CA LYS A 95 -14.97 9.51 -3.70
C LYS A 95 -13.99 10.27 -2.80
N TRP A 96 -12.71 9.90 -2.83
CA TRP A 96 -11.65 10.54 -2.02
C TRP A 96 -11.32 11.97 -2.50
N GLN A 97 -11.30 12.19 -3.81
CA GLN A 97 -11.08 13.53 -4.37
C GLN A 97 -12.18 14.51 -3.99
N TYR A 98 -13.45 14.12 -4.11
CA TYR A 98 -14.57 14.97 -3.71
C TYR A 98 -14.70 15.07 -2.18
N GLY A 99 -14.43 13.97 -1.48
CA GLY A 99 -14.53 13.88 -0.03
C GLY A 99 -13.61 14.84 0.73
N LEU A 100 -12.38 15.02 0.23
CA LEU A 100 -11.38 15.91 0.82
C LEU A 100 -11.16 17.21 0.00
N ALA A 101 -12.07 17.53 -0.93
CA ALA A 101 -11.89 18.67 -1.83
C ALA A 101 -11.80 20.02 -1.10
N GLU A 102 -12.66 20.22 -0.11
CA GLU A 102 -12.79 21.48 0.63
C GLU A 102 -12.08 21.47 1.99
N VAL A 103 -12.01 20.31 2.64
CA VAL A 103 -11.41 20.12 3.96
C VAL A 103 -10.61 18.83 3.96
N GLY A 104 -9.35 18.92 4.39
CA GLY A 104 -8.38 17.83 4.36
C GLY A 104 -7.44 17.88 3.15
N TRP A 105 -6.56 16.89 3.08
CA TRP A 105 -5.60 16.76 1.98
C TRP A 105 -5.32 15.29 1.68
N ASN A 106 -5.35 14.92 0.39
CA ASN A 106 -5.05 13.55 -0.04
C ASN A 106 -3.54 13.31 -0.11
N SER A 107 -3.08 12.17 0.41
CA SER A 107 -1.84 11.55 -0.03
C SER A 107 -2.15 10.60 -1.21
N LEU A 108 -1.41 10.73 -2.30
CA LEU A 108 -1.64 9.97 -3.53
C LEU A 108 -0.49 8.98 -3.68
N TYR A 109 -0.78 7.68 -3.68
CA TYR A 109 0.21 6.63 -3.90
C TYR A 109 -0.43 5.48 -4.69
N TRP A 110 0.39 4.67 -5.34
CA TRP A 110 -0.06 3.43 -5.96
C TRP A 110 0.46 2.18 -5.26
N ASN A 111 1.63 2.26 -4.66
CA ASN A 111 2.28 1.18 -3.96
C ASN A 111 3.27 1.71 -2.94
N ASN A 112 3.76 0.81 -2.11
CA ASN A 112 4.76 1.03 -1.08
C ASN A 112 5.40 -0.33 -0.76
N HIS A 113 6.17 -0.41 0.32
CA HIS A 113 6.85 -1.63 0.75
C HIS A 113 5.92 -2.79 1.18
N ASP A 114 4.61 -2.56 1.28
CA ASP A 114 3.60 -3.56 1.63
C ASP A 114 2.61 -3.86 0.48
N GLN A 115 2.70 -3.14 -0.64
CA GLN A 115 1.80 -3.29 -1.78
C GLN A 115 2.56 -3.78 -3.03
N PRO A 116 1.95 -4.64 -3.88
CA PRO A 116 2.58 -5.06 -5.13
C PRO A 116 2.96 -3.90 -6.05
N ARG A 117 3.88 -4.15 -6.99
CA ARG A 117 4.33 -3.16 -7.97
C ARG A 117 3.16 -2.81 -8.89
N ILE A 118 2.85 -1.52 -9.04
CA ILE A 118 1.59 -1.08 -9.64
C ILE A 118 1.43 -1.49 -11.11
N VAL A 119 2.53 -1.48 -11.86
CA VAL A 119 2.51 -1.88 -13.29
C VAL A 119 2.09 -3.34 -13.45
N SER A 120 2.53 -4.22 -12.55
CA SER A 120 2.12 -5.64 -12.51
C SER A 120 0.72 -5.83 -11.95
N ARG A 121 0.28 -4.96 -11.03
CA ARG A 121 -1.01 -5.09 -10.34
C ARG A 121 -2.18 -4.57 -11.17
N TYR A 122 -2.11 -3.32 -11.62
CA TYR A 122 -3.20 -2.61 -12.31
C TYR A 122 -2.84 -2.19 -13.75
N GLY A 123 -1.61 -2.44 -14.18
CA GLY A 123 -1.14 -2.21 -15.53
C GLY A 123 -1.07 -3.50 -16.35
N ASP A 124 -0.15 -3.49 -17.31
CA ASP A 124 0.27 -4.64 -18.10
C ASP A 124 1.79 -4.56 -18.14
N ASP A 125 2.46 -5.46 -17.44
CA ASP A 125 3.92 -5.50 -17.30
C ASP A 125 4.60 -6.40 -18.35
N GLU A 126 3.86 -6.85 -19.36
CA GLU A 126 4.35 -7.64 -20.48
C GLU A 126 4.32 -6.82 -21.78
N ALA A 127 3.13 -6.67 -22.37
CA ALA A 127 2.96 -6.12 -23.72
C ALA A 127 2.92 -4.60 -23.74
N TYR A 128 2.44 -3.96 -22.68
CA TYR A 128 2.25 -2.52 -22.58
C TYR A 128 2.90 -1.91 -21.34
N TRP A 129 4.07 -2.44 -20.97
CA TRP A 129 4.79 -2.07 -19.75
C TRP A 129 4.99 -0.55 -19.61
N TYR A 130 5.55 0.10 -20.63
CA TYR A 130 5.82 1.54 -20.58
C TYR A 130 4.53 2.36 -20.61
N GLU A 131 3.60 2.01 -21.51
CA GLU A 131 2.33 2.71 -21.67
C GLU A 131 1.47 2.63 -20.41
N SER A 132 1.40 1.45 -19.78
CA SER A 132 0.59 1.24 -18.58
C SER A 132 1.22 1.90 -17.35
N ALA A 133 2.54 1.81 -17.17
CA ALA A 133 3.25 2.50 -16.09
C ALA A 133 3.07 4.01 -16.17
N THR A 134 3.25 4.60 -17.36
CA THR A 134 3.10 6.05 -17.56
C THR A 134 1.66 6.52 -17.47
N LEU A 135 0.68 5.70 -17.89
CA LEU A 135 -0.75 5.95 -17.69
C LEU A 135 -1.07 6.03 -16.19
N LEU A 136 -0.65 5.03 -15.41
CA LEU A 136 -0.89 4.96 -13.97
C LEU A 136 -0.25 6.16 -13.25
N ALA A 137 1.00 6.50 -13.58
CA ALA A 137 1.68 7.67 -13.05
C ALA A 137 0.92 8.97 -13.38
N THR A 138 0.45 9.12 -14.63
CA THR A 138 -0.33 10.29 -15.07
C THR A 138 -1.64 10.40 -14.31
N VAL A 139 -2.37 9.29 -14.15
CA VAL A 139 -3.60 9.27 -13.37
C VAL A 139 -3.32 9.73 -11.95
N LEU A 140 -2.30 9.21 -11.27
CA LEU A 140 -2.00 9.58 -9.88
C LEU A 140 -1.61 11.05 -9.75
N HIS A 141 -0.65 11.52 -10.55
CA HIS A 141 -0.03 12.84 -10.41
C HIS A 141 -0.92 14.01 -10.84
N LEU A 142 -2.00 13.75 -11.60
CA LEU A 142 -2.97 14.78 -11.99
C LEU A 142 -4.15 14.92 -11.02
N HIS A 143 -4.20 14.13 -9.94
CA HIS A 143 -5.18 14.31 -8.86
C HIS A 143 -4.75 15.42 -7.88
N LYS A 144 -5.72 15.97 -7.14
CA LYS A 144 -5.46 16.93 -6.07
C LYS A 144 -4.94 16.20 -4.83
N GLY A 145 -3.70 16.48 -4.44
CA GLY A 145 -3.04 15.90 -3.28
C GLY A 145 -1.52 15.95 -3.39
N THR A 146 -0.82 15.25 -2.49
CA THR A 146 0.64 15.08 -2.53
C THR A 146 0.97 13.69 -3.07
N PRO A 147 1.63 13.57 -4.25
CA PRO A 147 2.06 12.29 -4.79
C PRO A 147 3.26 11.73 -4.03
N TYR A 148 3.24 10.42 -3.80
CA TYR A 148 4.32 9.61 -3.27
C TYR A 148 4.72 8.61 -4.35
N VAL A 149 6.02 8.54 -4.63
CA VAL A 149 6.62 7.60 -5.58
C VAL A 149 7.45 6.61 -4.78
N TYR A 150 7.17 5.32 -4.92
CA TYR A 150 7.95 4.29 -4.24
C TYR A 150 9.19 3.92 -5.05
N GLN A 151 10.31 3.59 -4.39
CA GLN A 151 11.59 3.34 -5.05
C GLN A 151 11.49 2.28 -6.16
N GLY A 152 11.84 2.65 -7.39
CA GLY A 152 11.74 1.80 -8.58
C GLY A 152 10.41 1.88 -9.32
N GLU A 153 9.40 2.58 -8.80
CA GLU A 153 8.17 2.91 -9.55
C GLU A 153 8.50 3.79 -10.76
N GLU A 154 9.42 4.74 -10.61
CA GLU A 154 9.93 5.60 -11.67
C GLU A 154 10.69 4.83 -12.76
N LEU A 155 11.18 3.63 -12.42
CA LEU A 155 11.84 2.71 -13.34
C LEU A 155 10.86 1.68 -13.93
N GLY A 156 9.59 1.69 -13.53
CA GLY A 156 8.62 0.68 -13.92
C GLY A 156 8.96 -0.72 -13.41
N MET A 157 9.63 -0.86 -12.25
CA MET A 157 9.92 -2.17 -11.68
C MET A 157 8.63 -3.00 -11.54
N THR A 158 8.73 -4.30 -11.79
CA THR A 158 7.61 -5.24 -11.79
C THR A 158 7.61 -6.09 -10.52
N ASN A 159 6.52 -6.81 -10.27
CA ASN A 159 6.52 -7.94 -9.33
C ASN A 159 7.61 -8.94 -9.73
N TYR A 160 8.11 -9.68 -8.75
CA TYR A 160 9.13 -10.70 -8.98
C TYR A 160 8.47 -12.06 -9.13
N PRO A 161 8.86 -12.88 -10.13
CA PRO A 161 8.29 -14.19 -10.37
C PRO A 161 8.86 -15.23 -9.39
N PHE A 162 8.47 -15.13 -8.11
CA PHE A 162 8.85 -16.10 -7.07
C PHE A 162 8.24 -17.48 -7.37
N ASP A 163 9.03 -18.54 -7.46
CA ASP A 163 8.53 -19.86 -7.87
C ASP A 163 8.27 -20.80 -6.68
N ASP A 164 9.08 -20.69 -5.62
CA ASP A 164 9.00 -21.55 -4.45
C ASP A 164 8.75 -20.76 -3.16
N ILE A 165 8.18 -21.42 -2.15
CA ILE A 165 7.98 -20.79 -0.83
C ILE A 165 9.33 -20.38 -0.19
N ASP A 166 10.40 -21.11 -0.49
CA ASP A 166 11.75 -20.83 0.01
C ASP A 166 12.37 -19.56 -0.61
N ASP A 167 11.77 -18.97 -1.65
CA ASP A 167 12.22 -17.69 -2.21
C ASP A 167 11.74 -16.49 -1.38
N TYR A 168 10.64 -16.64 -0.66
CA TYR A 168 10.04 -15.57 0.14
C TYR A 168 10.77 -15.34 1.45
N ARG A 169 10.72 -14.11 1.96
CA ARG A 169 11.29 -13.71 3.26
C ARG A 169 10.24 -13.12 4.19
N ASP A 170 9.13 -12.64 3.65
CA ASP A 170 8.10 -11.96 4.41
C ASP A 170 7.37 -12.91 5.37
N VAL A 171 7.40 -12.56 6.65
CA VAL A 171 6.79 -13.37 7.72
C VAL A 171 5.29 -13.57 7.53
N GLU A 172 4.58 -12.60 6.94
CA GLU A 172 3.14 -12.72 6.73
C GLU A 172 2.84 -13.70 5.58
N THR A 173 3.61 -13.65 4.49
CA THR A 173 3.56 -14.64 3.41
C THR A 173 3.88 -16.05 3.92
N LEU A 174 4.98 -16.20 4.68
CA LEU A 174 5.39 -17.51 5.22
C LEU A 174 4.36 -18.07 6.20
N ASN A 175 3.80 -17.23 7.07
CA ASN A 175 2.75 -17.64 8.00
C ASN A 175 1.45 -18.02 7.28
N HIS A 176 1.04 -17.24 6.27
CA HIS A 176 -0.16 -17.56 5.49
C HIS A 176 0.00 -18.89 4.76
N PHE A 177 1.13 -19.11 4.08
CA PHE A 177 1.43 -20.39 3.45
C PHE A 177 1.37 -21.53 4.47
N HIS A 178 2.01 -21.35 5.62
CA HIS A 178 2.04 -22.38 6.65
C HIS A 178 0.63 -22.70 7.19
N GLU A 179 -0.20 -21.69 7.44
CA GLU A 179 -1.58 -21.87 7.87
C GLU A 179 -2.42 -22.59 6.80
N ALA A 180 -2.41 -22.08 5.56
CA ALA A 180 -3.18 -22.62 4.45
C ALA A 180 -2.80 -24.08 4.14
N VAL A 181 -1.50 -24.36 4.02
CA VAL A 181 -1.00 -25.68 3.58
C VAL A 181 -1.00 -26.70 4.72
N TYR A 182 -0.42 -26.35 5.88
CA TYR A 182 -0.21 -27.34 6.93
C TYR A 182 -1.38 -27.45 7.91
N GLN A 183 -2.14 -26.38 8.13
CA GLN A 183 -3.28 -26.40 9.06
C GLN A 183 -4.61 -26.62 8.34
N GLN A 184 -4.86 -25.87 7.27
CA GLN A 184 -6.12 -25.93 6.51
C GLN A 184 -6.09 -27.00 5.41
N ARG A 185 -4.93 -27.58 5.11
CA ARG A 185 -4.74 -28.66 4.12
C ARG A 185 -5.07 -28.26 2.69
N ILE A 186 -4.86 -26.99 2.36
CA ILE A 186 -4.95 -26.49 1.00
C ILE A 186 -3.67 -26.92 0.25
N PRO A 187 -3.76 -27.47 -0.98
CA PRO A 187 -2.58 -27.82 -1.75
C PRO A 187 -1.68 -26.60 -2.02
N ALA A 188 -0.36 -26.77 -1.91
CA ALA A 188 0.60 -25.67 -2.06
C ALA A 188 0.51 -25.00 -3.44
N GLU A 189 0.26 -25.78 -4.49
CA GLU A 189 0.05 -25.32 -5.86
C GLU A 189 -1.17 -24.39 -6.01
N THR A 190 -2.10 -24.41 -5.06
CA THR A 190 -3.24 -23.49 -5.03
C THR A 190 -2.91 -22.19 -4.29
N VAL A 191 -1.94 -22.20 -3.37
CA VAL A 191 -1.56 -21.04 -2.54
C VAL A 191 -0.48 -20.19 -3.20
N LEU A 192 0.54 -20.83 -3.80
CA LEU A 192 1.68 -20.14 -4.42
C LEU A 192 1.28 -19.08 -5.47
N PRO A 193 0.32 -19.33 -6.38
CA PRO A 193 -0.06 -18.31 -7.37
C PRO A 193 -0.63 -17.03 -6.74
N ALA A 194 -1.34 -17.15 -5.61
CA ALA A 194 -1.83 -15.97 -4.89
C ALA A 194 -0.66 -15.18 -4.28
N LEU A 195 0.33 -15.87 -3.70
CA LEU A 195 1.51 -15.24 -3.11
C LEU A 195 2.33 -14.45 -4.13
N GLN A 196 2.49 -14.98 -5.36
CA GLN A 196 3.18 -14.29 -6.45
C GLN A 196 2.55 -12.93 -6.77
N ILE A 197 1.23 -12.81 -6.61
CA ILE A 197 0.49 -11.57 -6.90
C ILE A 197 0.61 -10.58 -5.73
N VAL A 198 0.37 -11.04 -4.49
CA VAL A 198 0.10 -10.13 -3.35
C VAL A 198 1.18 -10.08 -2.29
N SER A 199 2.24 -10.90 -2.38
CA SER A 199 3.31 -10.87 -1.39
C SER A 199 3.96 -9.49 -1.33
N ARG A 200 4.28 -9.05 -0.11
CA ARG A 200 4.99 -7.80 0.14
C ARG A 200 6.42 -7.83 -0.39
N ASP A 201 7.00 -9.02 -0.55
CA ASP A 201 8.36 -9.19 -1.09
C ASP A 201 8.46 -8.71 -2.55
N ASN A 202 7.36 -8.66 -3.30
CA ASN A 202 7.32 -8.09 -4.65
C ASN A 202 7.82 -6.63 -4.71
N ALA A 203 7.57 -5.85 -3.66
CA ALA A 203 8.00 -4.46 -3.57
C ALA A 203 9.36 -4.30 -2.86
N ARG A 204 9.98 -5.39 -2.41
CA ARG A 204 11.18 -5.36 -1.56
C ARG A 204 12.42 -5.95 -2.24
N THR A 205 12.29 -6.42 -3.47
CA THR A 205 13.45 -6.76 -4.29
C THR A 205 14.35 -5.53 -4.47
N PRO A 206 15.68 -5.72 -4.55
CA PRO A 206 16.63 -4.63 -4.74
C PRO A 206 16.29 -3.72 -5.92
N VAL A 207 16.46 -2.41 -5.73
CA VAL A 207 16.34 -1.44 -6.83
C VAL A 207 17.38 -1.74 -7.90
N GLN A 208 16.96 -1.73 -9.16
CA GLN A 208 17.78 -2.08 -10.33
C GLN A 208 18.50 -0.86 -10.89
N TRP A 209 19.71 -0.57 -10.39
CA TRP A 209 20.48 0.62 -10.76
C TRP A 209 21.10 0.55 -12.14
N ASP A 210 21.66 -0.61 -12.49
CA ASP A 210 22.32 -0.84 -13.78
C ASP A 210 22.29 -2.33 -14.19
N ASP A 211 23.01 -2.69 -15.25
CA ASP A 211 23.09 -4.04 -15.82
C ASP A 211 24.22 -4.91 -15.23
N SER A 212 24.91 -4.43 -14.19
CA SER A 212 25.95 -5.20 -13.51
C SER A 212 25.34 -6.31 -12.62
N PRO A 213 26.14 -7.32 -12.18
CA PRO A 213 25.65 -8.37 -11.28
C PRO A 213 24.96 -7.79 -10.03
N GLY A 214 23.77 -8.31 -9.70
CA GLY A 214 22.94 -7.76 -8.61
C GLY A 214 22.32 -6.40 -8.94
N ALA A 215 22.23 -6.05 -10.23
CA ALA A 215 21.72 -4.78 -10.75
C ALA A 215 22.38 -3.54 -10.12
N GLY A 216 23.68 -3.64 -9.81
CA GLY A 216 24.44 -2.57 -9.17
C GLY A 216 24.10 -2.31 -7.70
N PHE A 217 23.19 -3.10 -7.10
CA PHE A 217 22.76 -2.89 -5.71
C PHE A 217 23.82 -3.30 -4.68
N SER A 218 24.50 -4.43 -4.91
CA SER A 218 25.51 -4.95 -3.99
C SER A 218 26.49 -5.88 -4.70
N CYS A 219 27.75 -5.88 -4.24
CA CYS A 219 28.77 -6.86 -4.67
C CYS A 219 28.74 -8.18 -3.85
N GLY A 220 27.86 -8.27 -2.84
CA GLY A 220 27.66 -9.46 -2.00
C GLY A 220 26.32 -10.15 -2.28
N LEU A 221 26.00 -11.18 -1.50
CA LEU A 221 24.69 -11.83 -1.55
C LEU A 221 23.61 -10.84 -1.08
N SER A 222 22.61 -10.57 -1.91
CA SER A 222 21.40 -9.84 -1.50
C SER A 222 20.50 -10.74 -0.65
N LEU A 223 19.83 -10.17 0.34
CA LEU A 223 18.94 -10.91 1.27
C LEU A 223 17.56 -11.22 0.65
N LEU A 224 17.25 -10.55 -0.47
CA LEU A 224 16.14 -10.76 -1.40
C LEU A 224 16.67 -10.63 -2.82
#